data_AF-A0A7V5QZQ9-F1
#
_entry.id   AF-A0A7V5QZQ9-F1
#
_cell.length_a   1.000
_cell.length_b   1.000
_cell.length_c   1.000
_cell.angle_alpha   90.00
_cell.angle_beta   90.00
_cell.angle_gamma   90.00
#
_symmetry.space_group_name_H-M   'P 1'
#
loop_
_entity.id
_entity.type
_entity.pdbx_description
1 polymer ?
#
loop_
_entity_poly.entity_id
_entity_poly.type
_entity_poly.pdbx_seq_one_letter_code
_entity_poly.pdbx_strand_id
1 'polypeptide(L)'
;MKTSSKPDNKIRDLEQKTHKKADDPQATKSRIVLDKIAESINIDDPVVAANMVIKNNMSCINHLSAKRKSADYTKLFEQKLDENQKKFYQGYFKYCQELDKQHPEWNLSDISKLQKLKNSAVATSLWGQIVNREINQKQLSETEIRTLLKQNDLNILSDAPKLLEDYYLNVIHWELEDVLQNHQYEYTNHIRLYAHQLYLCDLGANCGPQSSIMASLCYLNTHSCGLDYPHYVTEILTAGQQADIQLAMNYLKRIYQ
;
A
#
# COMPACT_ATOMS: atom_id res chain seq x y z
N MET A 1 -21.56 5.66 -39.25
CA MET A 1 -22.11 5.64 -37.88
C MET A 1 -21.15 6.36 -36.97
N LYS A 2 -21.55 7.49 -36.38
CA LYS A 2 -20.74 8.26 -35.40
C LYS A 2 -21.05 7.74 -34.00
N THR A 3 -20.13 7.00 -33.39
CA THR A 3 -20.20 6.64 -31.96
C THR A 3 -19.63 7.79 -31.15
N SER A 4 -20.53 8.62 -30.61
CA SER A 4 -20.22 9.64 -29.61
C SER A 4 -20.21 8.97 -28.23
N SER A 5 -19.04 8.60 -27.72
CA SER A 5 -18.87 8.23 -26.31
C SER A 5 -18.92 9.51 -25.45
N LYS A 6 -20.03 9.74 -24.76
CA LYS A 6 -20.08 10.71 -23.67
C LYS A 6 -19.17 10.21 -22.53
N PRO A 7 -18.38 11.07 -21.87
CA PRO A 7 -17.68 10.67 -20.65
C PRO A 7 -18.70 10.33 -19.56
N ASP A 8 -18.44 9.26 -18.81
CA ASP A 8 -19.29 8.76 -17.73
C ASP A 8 -19.59 9.83 -16.67
N ASN A 9 -20.85 10.30 -16.66
CA ASN A 9 -21.36 11.31 -15.72
C ASN A 9 -21.33 10.85 -14.25
N LYS A 10 -21.18 9.55 -14.02
CA LYS A 10 -21.31 8.91 -12.70
C LYS A 10 -20.19 9.26 -11.73
N ILE A 11 -18.95 9.45 -12.22
CA ILE A 11 -17.82 9.87 -11.39
C ILE A 11 -18.06 11.28 -10.83
N ARG A 12 -18.46 12.22 -11.70
CA ARG A 12 -18.81 13.59 -11.29
C ARG A 12 -20.00 13.64 -10.34
N ASP A 13 -21.00 12.78 -10.56
CA ASP A 13 -22.18 12.71 -9.69
C ASP A 13 -21.86 12.12 -8.29
N LEU A 14 -20.83 11.28 -8.16
CA LEU A 14 -20.33 10.77 -6.88
C LEU A 14 -19.53 11.83 -6.11
N GLU A 15 -18.74 12.65 -6.81
CA GLU A 15 -17.99 13.77 -6.22
C GLU A 15 -18.89 14.88 -5.65
N GLN A 16 -20.12 15.06 -6.17
CA GLN A 16 -21.03 16.11 -5.71
C GLN A 16 -21.86 15.76 -4.46
N LYS A 17 -22.03 14.47 -4.14
CA LYS A 17 -22.85 14.02 -2.99
C LYS A 17 -22.15 14.14 -1.63
N THR A 18 -20.84 14.31 -1.60
CA THR A 18 -19.98 14.30 -0.39
C THR A 18 -20.03 15.59 0.44
N HIS A 19 -20.46 16.72 -0.13
CA HIS A 19 -20.48 18.00 0.61
C HIS A 19 -21.54 18.12 1.73
N LYS A 20 -22.46 17.16 1.88
CA LYS A 20 -23.53 17.22 2.91
C LYS A 20 -23.18 16.62 4.28
N LYS A 21 -21.98 16.04 4.47
CA LYS A 21 -21.53 15.46 5.76
C LYS A 21 -20.61 16.38 6.60
N ALA A 22 -20.39 17.62 6.18
CA ALA A 22 -19.31 18.47 6.71
C ALA A 22 -19.58 19.16 8.07
N ASP A 23 -20.77 19.04 8.66
CA ASP A 23 -21.16 19.81 9.85
C ASP A 23 -21.10 19.03 11.19
N ASP A 24 -20.31 17.94 11.28
CA ASP A 24 -20.03 17.25 12.54
C ASP A 24 -18.77 17.84 13.23
N PRO A 25 -18.87 18.42 14.45
CA PRO A 25 -17.72 18.93 15.20
C PRO A 25 -16.59 17.91 15.42
N GLN A 26 -16.90 16.62 15.44
CA GLN A 26 -15.91 15.54 15.55
C GLN A 26 -15.17 15.28 14.24
N ALA A 27 -15.84 15.47 13.10
CA ALA A 27 -15.22 15.43 11.77
C ALA A 27 -14.23 16.61 11.60
N THR A 28 -14.58 17.79 12.09
CA THR A 28 -13.71 18.99 12.03
C THR A 28 -12.42 18.82 12.84
N LYS A 29 -12.49 18.25 14.05
CA LYS A 29 -11.28 17.98 14.86
C LYS A 29 -10.40 16.89 14.24
N SER A 30 -11.01 15.85 13.69
CA SER A 30 -10.27 14.78 13.00
C SER A 30 -9.51 15.32 11.79
N ARG A 31 -10.15 16.21 11.03
CA ARG A 31 -9.59 16.82 9.83
C ARG A 31 -8.29 17.58 10.08
N ILE A 32 -8.21 18.38 11.14
CA ILE A 32 -6.99 19.14 11.49
C ILE A 32 -5.76 18.23 11.66
N VAL A 33 -5.93 17.05 12.26
CA VAL A 33 -4.81 16.10 12.44
C VAL A 33 -4.46 15.42 11.12
N LEU A 34 -5.47 15.04 10.33
CA LEU A 34 -5.24 14.38 9.04
C LEU A 34 -4.63 15.33 8.00
N ASP A 35 -5.00 16.61 8.01
CA ASP A 35 -4.43 17.63 7.11
C ASP A 35 -2.92 17.77 7.37
N LYS A 36 -2.49 17.78 8.65
CA LYS A 36 -1.05 17.76 9.00
C LYS A 36 -0.33 16.52 8.47
N ILE A 37 -1.00 15.37 8.49
CA ILE A 37 -0.44 14.14 7.93
C ILE A 37 -0.32 14.27 6.42
N ALA A 38 -1.37 14.71 5.74
CA ALA A 38 -1.38 15.00 4.30
C ALA A 38 -0.24 15.93 3.89
N GLU A 39 -0.06 17.04 4.60
CA GLU A 39 1.04 17.98 4.39
C GLU A 39 2.41 17.31 4.59
N SER A 40 2.58 16.48 5.62
CA SER A 40 3.85 15.82 5.93
C SER A 40 4.35 14.86 4.84
N ILE A 41 3.44 14.32 4.03
CA ILE A 41 3.75 13.37 2.95
C ILE A 41 3.29 13.84 1.56
N ASN A 42 2.88 15.10 1.44
CA ASN A 42 2.46 15.75 0.20
C ASN A 42 1.37 14.99 -0.57
N ILE A 43 0.26 14.68 0.12
CA ILE A 43 -0.92 14.00 -0.46
C ILE A 43 -2.16 14.86 -0.23
N ASP A 44 -2.88 15.19 -1.31
CA ASP A 44 -4.03 16.10 -1.26
C ASP A 44 -5.22 15.57 -0.44
N ASP A 45 -5.46 14.26 -0.45
CA ASP A 45 -6.56 13.64 0.29
C ASP A 45 -6.10 13.16 1.68
N PRO A 46 -6.56 13.78 2.78
CA PRO A 46 -6.12 13.44 4.14
C PRO A 46 -6.45 12.00 4.57
N VAL A 47 -7.52 11.42 4.00
CA VAL A 47 -7.90 10.02 4.27
C VAL A 47 -6.92 9.07 3.59
N VAL A 48 -6.55 9.36 2.34
CA VAL A 48 -5.51 8.62 1.61
C VAL A 48 -4.19 8.73 2.35
N ALA A 49 -3.80 9.93 2.77
CA ALA A 49 -2.57 10.19 3.49
C ALA A 49 -2.44 9.37 4.78
N ALA A 50 -3.47 9.40 5.64
CA ALA A 50 -3.45 8.62 6.87
C ALA A 50 -3.47 7.11 6.63
N ASN A 51 -4.20 6.65 5.60
CA ASN A 51 -4.17 5.25 5.21
C ASN A 51 -2.77 4.79 4.76
N MET A 52 -2.05 5.64 4.03
CA MET A 52 -0.68 5.36 3.64
C MET A 52 0.29 5.32 4.81
N VAL A 53 0.18 6.26 5.76
CA VAL A 53 0.97 6.21 7.00
C VAL A 53 0.74 4.89 7.73
N ILE A 54 -0.52 4.46 7.88
CA ILE A 54 -0.84 3.17 8.52
C ILE A 54 -0.16 2.01 7.81
N LYS A 55 -0.24 1.96 6.48
CA LYS A 55 0.24 0.82 5.69
C LYS A 55 1.76 0.77 5.59
N ASN A 56 2.37 1.88 5.20
CA ASN A 56 3.81 1.99 5.02
C ASN A 56 4.57 1.78 6.32
N ASN A 57 3.92 2.01 7.47
CA ASN A 57 4.52 1.87 8.79
C ASN A 57 3.87 0.76 9.64
N MET A 58 3.13 -0.18 9.04
CA MET A 58 2.44 -1.23 9.80
C MET A 58 3.40 -2.06 10.65
N SER A 59 4.60 -2.36 10.13
CA SER A 59 5.64 -3.06 10.87
C SER A 59 6.14 -2.25 12.07
N CYS A 60 6.36 -0.94 11.91
CA CYS A 60 6.68 -0.05 13.02
C CYS A 60 5.55 0.04 14.04
N ILE A 61 4.30 0.16 13.59
CA ILE A 61 3.12 0.18 14.45
C ILE A 61 3.06 -1.09 15.30
N ASN A 62 3.24 -2.26 14.69
CA ASN A 62 3.22 -3.55 15.40
C ASN A 62 4.34 -3.61 16.45
N HIS A 63 5.56 -3.20 16.10
CA HIS A 63 6.68 -3.19 17.05
C HIS A 63 6.51 -2.20 18.21
N LEU A 64 6.05 -0.97 17.93
CA LEU A 64 5.88 0.07 18.94
C LEU A 64 4.66 -0.21 19.83
N SER A 65 3.58 -0.74 19.27
CA SER A 65 2.36 -1.08 20.02
C SER A 65 2.50 -2.36 20.85
N ALA A 66 3.29 -3.34 20.42
CA ALA A 66 3.55 -4.59 21.15
C ALA A 66 4.15 -4.35 22.54
N LYS A 67 4.94 -3.27 22.71
CA LYS A 67 5.49 -2.85 24.01
C LYS A 67 4.42 -2.57 25.07
N ARG A 68 3.15 -2.35 24.66
CA ARG A 68 2.00 -2.14 25.56
C ARG A 68 1.17 -3.39 25.86
N LYS A 69 1.32 -4.51 25.13
CA LYS A 69 0.36 -5.64 25.25
C LYS A 69 0.91 -7.07 25.27
N SER A 70 2.18 -7.36 25.02
CA SER A 70 2.66 -8.74 25.26
C SER A 70 4.19 -8.86 25.22
N ALA A 71 4.79 -9.13 26.38
CA ALA A 71 6.19 -9.56 26.47
C ALA A 71 6.40 -11.01 25.93
N ASP A 72 5.32 -11.80 25.82
CA ASP A 72 5.40 -13.23 25.49
C ASP A 72 5.43 -13.49 23.98
N TYR A 73 4.66 -12.75 23.18
CA TYR A 73 4.67 -12.84 21.72
C TYR A 73 6.03 -12.40 21.16
N THR A 74 6.61 -11.30 21.68
CA THR A 74 7.94 -10.85 21.26
C THR A 74 9.03 -11.87 21.65
N LYS A 75 8.91 -12.54 22.79
CA LYS A 75 9.83 -13.62 23.17
C LYS A 75 9.73 -14.85 22.25
N LEU A 76 8.52 -15.32 21.97
CA LEU A 76 8.30 -16.43 21.02
C LEU A 76 8.74 -16.07 19.59
N PHE A 77 8.58 -14.80 19.23
CA PHE A 77 9.03 -14.24 17.96
C PHE A 77 10.56 -14.22 17.87
N GLU A 78 11.25 -13.66 18.87
CA GLU A 78 12.71 -13.62 18.96
C GLU A 78 13.35 -15.03 18.98
N GLN A 79 12.65 -16.03 19.52
CA GLN A 79 13.12 -17.42 19.54
C GLN A 79 13.16 -18.07 18.15
N LYS A 80 12.34 -17.60 17.19
CA LYS A 80 12.27 -18.17 15.83
C LYS A 80 13.25 -17.50 14.85
N LEU A 81 13.82 -16.37 15.23
CA LEU A 81 14.72 -15.61 14.39
C LEU A 81 16.16 -16.05 14.59
N ASP A 82 16.94 -16.06 13.51
CA ASP A 82 18.39 -16.18 13.60
C ASP A 82 19.05 -14.86 14.05
N GLU A 83 20.36 -14.90 14.28
CA GLU A 83 21.11 -13.74 14.76
C GLU A 83 21.13 -12.55 13.79
N ASN A 84 21.10 -12.81 12.48
CA ASN A 84 21.07 -11.74 11.48
C ASN A 84 19.70 -11.04 11.47
N GLN A 85 18.62 -11.82 11.50
CA GLN A 85 17.26 -11.32 11.62
C GLN A 85 17.08 -10.52 12.93
N LYS A 86 17.55 -11.06 14.07
CA LYS A 86 17.53 -10.33 15.36
C LYS A 86 18.24 -8.99 15.27
N LYS A 87 19.46 -8.97 14.73
CA LYS A 87 20.25 -7.75 14.57
C LYS A 87 19.54 -6.74 13.67
N PHE A 88 18.95 -7.20 12.55
CA PHE A 88 18.15 -6.37 11.67
C PHE A 88 16.98 -5.73 12.43
N TYR A 89 16.18 -6.52 13.13
CA TYR A 89 14.99 -6.02 13.84
C TYR A 89 15.32 -5.11 15.03
N GLN A 90 16.47 -5.28 15.68
CA GLN A 90 16.96 -4.31 16.66
C GLN A 90 17.25 -2.94 16.03
N GLY A 91 17.85 -2.93 14.84
CA GLY A 91 18.08 -1.71 14.07
C GLY A 91 16.77 -1.09 13.59
N TYR A 92 15.89 -1.91 13.00
CA TYR A 92 14.57 -1.51 12.54
C TYR A 92 13.71 -0.91 13.67
N PHE A 93 13.78 -1.49 14.87
CA PHE A 93 13.08 -0.94 16.03
C PHE A 93 13.55 0.48 16.38
N LYS A 94 14.86 0.72 16.40
CA LYS A 94 15.41 2.07 16.64
C LYS A 94 14.94 3.05 15.57
N TYR A 95 14.97 2.64 14.30
CA TYR A 95 14.41 3.42 13.19
C TYR A 95 12.95 3.78 13.44
N CYS A 96 12.10 2.83 13.85
CA CYS A 96 10.70 3.12 14.17
C CYS A 96 10.53 4.10 15.34
N GLN A 97 11.38 4.03 16.37
CA GLN A 97 11.35 4.98 17.49
C GLN A 97 11.75 6.40 17.05
N GLU A 98 12.75 6.52 16.19
CA GLU A 98 13.18 7.79 15.61
C GLU A 98 12.09 8.37 14.71
N LEU A 99 11.46 7.54 13.90
CA LEU A 99 10.36 7.93 13.02
C LEU A 99 9.15 8.46 13.81
N ASP A 100 8.72 7.76 14.87
CA ASP A 100 7.62 8.19 15.75
C ASP A 100 7.96 9.51 16.47
N LYS A 101 9.25 9.78 16.73
CA LYS A 101 9.72 11.05 17.29
C LYS A 101 9.73 12.17 16.26
N GLN A 102 10.09 11.88 15.01
CA GLN A 102 10.12 12.86 13.91
C GLN A 102 8.70 13.24 13.45
N HIS A 103 7.78 12.28 13.46
CA HIS A 103 6.40 12.43 13.01
C HIS A 103 5.39 12.08 14.12
N PRO A 104 5.33 12.86 15.21
CA PRO A 104 4.40 12.60 16.31
C PRO A 104 2.92 12.58 15.88
N GLU A 105 2.58 13.30 14.80
CA GLU A 105 1.24 13.33 14.20
C GLU A 105 0.81 11.97 13.63
N TRP A 106 1.76 11.10 13.24
CA TRP A 106 1.46 9.76 12.71
C TRP A 106 1.00 8.78 13.80
N ASN A 107 1.24 9.07 15.08
CA ASN A 107 0.81 8.24 16.20
C ASN A 107 1.13 6.74 16.01
N LEU A 108 2.36 6.39 15.62
CA LEU A 108 2.73 5.01 15.26
C LEU A 108 2.60 4.05 16.46
N SER A 109 2.69 4.57 17.68
CA SER A 109 2.49 3.81 18.92
C SER A 109 1.01 3.54 19.30
N ASP A 110 0.04 4.12 18.60
CA ASP A 110 -1.40 3.96 18.86
C ASP A 110 -2.24 4.02 17.57
N ILE A 111 -2.19 2.94 16.79
CA ILE A 111 -2.96 2.80 15.55
C ILE A 111 -4.47 2.99 15.73
N SER A 112 -5.00 2.70 16.93
CA SER A 112 -6.44 2.86 17.19
C SER A 112 -6.87 4.32 17.09
N LYS A 113 -6.00 5.26 17.48
CA LYS A 113 -6.27 6.70 17.29
C LYS A 113 -6.30 7.07 15.82
N LEU A 114 -5.28 6.65 15.06
CA LEU A 114 -5.18 7.00 13.65
C LEU A 114 -6.34 6.39 12.82
N GLN A 115 -6.73 5.15 13.13
CA GLN A 115 -7.90 4.50 12.53
C GLN A 115 -9.20 5.24 12.86
N LYS A 116 -9.38 5.70 14.11
CA LYS A 116 -10.56 6.49 14.50
C LYS A 116 -10.62 7.81 13.73
N LEU A 117 -9.51 8.54 13.66
CA LEU A 117 -9.43 9.80 12.91
C LEU A 117 -9.79 9.57 11.43
N LYS A 118 -9.19 8.55 10.80
CA LYS A 118 -9.48 8.19 9.41
C LYS A 118 -10.95 7.88 9.19
N ASN A 119 -11.53 6.99 10.01
CA ASN A 119 -12.92 6.55 9.87
C ASN A 119 -13.95 7.66 10.17
N SER A 120 -13.55 8.73 10.85
CA SER A 120 -14.39 9.90 11.14
C SER A 120 -14.27 11.01 10.09
N ALA A 121 -13.34 10.90 9.14
CA ALA A 121 -13.14 11.90 8.09
C ALA A 121 -13.95 11.57 6.83
N VAL A 122 -14.21 12.61 6.05
CA VAL A 122 -14.86 12.51 4.73
C VAL A 122 -13.78 12.61 3.67
N ALA A 123 -13.72 11.64 2.77
CA ALA A 123 -12.77 11.64 1.67
C ALA A 123 -13.10 12.72 0.64
N THR A 124 -12.07 13.30 0.01
CA THR A 124 -12.20 14.38 -0.98
C THR A 124 -12.03 13.88 -2.40
N SER A 125 -11.44 12.71 -2.60
CA SER A 125 -11.22 12.08 -3.91
C SER A 125 -11.99 10.76 -4.05
N LEU A 126 -12.22 10.32 -5.30
CA LEU A 126 -12.79 8.99 -5.57
C LEU A 126 -11.94 7.88 -4.92
N TRP A 127 -10.60 7.99 -5.00
CA TRP A 127 -9.72 7.03 -4.35
C TRP A 127 -9.86 7.03 -2.83
N GLY A 128 -9.91 8.22 -2.22
CA GLY A 128 -10.17 8.36 -0.79
C GLY A 128 -11.50 7.73 -0.38
N GLN A 129 -12.56 7.89 -1.19
CA GLN A 129 -13.86 7.27 -0.94
C GLN A 129 -13.79 5.73 -0.98
N ILE A 130 -13.00 5.16 -1.89
CA ILE A 130 -12.73 3.72 -1.94
C ILE A 130 -11.94 3.28 -0.69
N VAL A 131 -10.87 3.99 -0.34
CA VAL A 131 -10.04 3.75 0.84
C VAL A 131 -10.84 3.82 2.14
N ASN A 132 -11.81 4.74 2.22
CA ASN A 132 -12.68 4.94 3.36
C ASN A 132 -13.94 4.05 3.34
N ARG A 133 -14.08 3.19 2.33
CA ARG A 133 -15.24 2.31 2.12
C ARG A 133 -16.58 3.05 1.98
N GLU A 134 -16.54 4.28 1.52
CA GLU A 134 -17.73 5.07 1.18
C GLU A 134 -18.34 4.59 -0.15
N ILE A 135 -17.48 4.10 -1.06
CA ILE A 135 -17.88 3.41 -2.29
C ILE A 135 -17.50 1.95 -2.18
N ASN A 136 -18.42 1.06 -2.56
CA ASN A 136 -18.12 -0.34 -2.75
C ASN A 136 -17.41 -0.51 -4.11
N GLN A 137 -16.16 -0.93 -4.10
CA GLN A 137 -15.33 -1.13 -5.29
C GLN A 137 -15.98 -2.04 -6.34
N LYS A 138 -16.86 -2.96 -5.94
CA LYS A 138 -17.59 -3.86 -6.85
C LYS A 138 -18.58 -3.13 -7.75
N GLN A 139 -18.87 -1.88 -7.45
CA GLN A 139 -19.77 -1.02 -8.25
C GLN A 139 -19.02 -0.23 -9.34
N LEU A 140 -17.68 -0.29 -9.33
CA LEU A 140 -16.84 0.32 -10.35
C LEU A 140 -16.83 -0.58 -11.59
N SER A 141 -17.04 0.02 -12.75
CA SER A 141 -16.79 -0.59 -14.04
C SER A 141 -15.29 -0.79 -14.27
N GLU A 142 -14.94 -1.70 -15.18
CA GLU A 142 -13.57 -1.89 -15.61
C GLU A 142 -12.95 -0.60 -16.15
N THR A 143 -13.71 0.22 -16.90
CA THR A 143 -13.25 1.51 -17.43
C THR A 143 -12.90 2.49 -16.31
N GLU A 144 -13.71 2.56 -15.25
CA GLU A 144 -13.44 3.39 -14.07
C GLU A 144 -12.17 2.93 -13.35
N ILE A 145 -11.98 1.61 -13.19
CA ILE A 145 -10.79 1.01 -12.60
C ILE A 145 -9.54 1.33 -13.45
N ARG A 146 -9.59 1.11 -14.76
CA ARG A 146 -8.48 1.43 -15.67
C ARG A 146 -8.14 2.92 -15.65
N THR A 147 -9.16 3.79 -15.55
CA THR A 147 -8.94 5.25 -15.43
C THR A 147 -8.21 5.60 -14.14
N LEU A 148 -8.57 4.99 -13.01
CA LEU A 148 -7.86 5.16 -11.73
C LEU A 148 -6.40 4.69 -11.83
N LEU A 149 -6.17 3.49 -12.37
CA LEU A 149 -4.82 2.93 -12.49
C LEU A 149 -3.93 3.76 -13.42
N LYS A 150 -4.50 4.33 -14.49
CA LYS A 150 -3.79 5.21 -15.45
C LYS A 150 -3.41 6.58 -14.92
N GLN A 151 -3.89 6.95 -13.73
CA GLN A 151 -3.37 8.15 -13.05
C GLN A 151 -1.91 7.95 -12.65
N ASN A 152 -1.43 6.70 -12.62
CA ASN A 152 -0.06 6.32 -12.29
C ASN A 152 0.41 6.93 -10.96
N ASP A 153 -0.53 7.10 -10.05
CA ASP A 153 -0.31 7.70 -8.74
C ASP A 153 0.13 6.64 -7.75
N LEU A 154 1.23 6.90 -7.03
CA LEU A 154 1.82 5.95 -6.09
C LEU A 154 0.82 5.53 -4.98
N ASN A 155 -0.01 6.45 -4.53
CA ASN A 155 -0.98 6.27 -3.45
C ASN A 155 -2.15 5.39 -3.89
N ILE A 156 -2.51 5.46 -5.18
CA ILE A 156 -3.48 4.58 -5.81
C ILE A 156 -2.87 3.19 -5.99
N LEU A 157 -1.74 3.12 -6.68
CA LEU A 157 -1.17 1.85 -7.11
C LEU A 157 -0.73 0.99 -5.93
N SER A 158 -0.19 1.57 -4.86
CA SER A 158 0.24 0.83 -3.66
C SER A 158 -0.86 -0.03 -3.04
N ASP A 159 -2.11 0.39 -3.19
CA ASP A 159 -3.28 -0.19 -2.53
C ASP A 159 -4.26 -0.88 -3.48
N ALA A 160 -4.12 -0.63 -4.78
CA ALA A 160 -4.96 -1.17 -5.82
C ALA A 160 -5.06 -2.71 -5.82
N PRO A 161 -3.98 -3.50 -5.64
CA PRO A 161 -4.09 -4.95 -5.61
C PRO A 161 -5.07 -5.49 -4.56
N LYS A 162 -5.19 -4.77 -3.43
CA LYS A 162 -6.06 -5.15 -2.32
C LYS A 162 -7.46 -4.54 -2.43
N LEU A 163 -7.55 -3.25 -2.78
CA LEU A 163 -8.83 -2.55 -2.83
C LEU A 163 -9.62 -2.84 -4.11
N LEU A 164 -8.93 -3.24 -5.18
CA LEU A 164 -9.50 -3.64 -6.47
C LEU A 164 -9.24 -5.13 -6.73
N GLU A 165 -9.26 -5.94 -5.66
CA GLU A 165 -8.93 -7.37 -5.68
C GLU A 165 -9.64 -8.13 -6.81
N ASP A 166 -10.96 -7.94 -6.97
CA ASP A 166 -11.73 -8.62 -8.02
C ASP A 166 -11.17 -8.34 -9.43
N TYR A 167 -10.74 -7.10 -9.72
CA TYR A 167 -10.12 -6.77 -11.00
C TYR A 167 -8.71 -7.36 -11.13
N TYR A 168 -7.95 -7.34 -10.04
CA TYR A 168 -6.61 -7.88 -9.99
C TYR A 168 -6.55 -9.41 -10.11
N LEU A 169 -7.59 -10.10 -9.67
CA LEU A 169 -7.73 -11.56 -9.76
C LEU A 169 -8.41 -12.00 -11.06
N ASN A 170 -9.41 -11.27 -11.55
CA ASN A 170 -10.18 -11.70 -12.73
C ASN A 170 -9.73 -11.09 -14.06
N VAL A 171 -8.83 -10.10 -14.04
CA VAL A 171 -8.28 -9.49 -15.26
C VAL A 171 -6.77 -9.60 -15.25
N ILE A 172 -6.10 -8.90 -14.32
CA ILE A 172 -4.63 -8.81 -14.30
C ILE A 172 -3.98 -10.20 -14.14
N HIS A 173 -4.51 -11.04 -13.25
CA HIS A 173 -3.92 -12.36 -13.00
C HIS A 173 -3.98 -13.25 -14.25
N TRP A 174 -5.16 -13.40 -14.87
CA TRP A 174 -5.32 -14.26 -16.04
C TRP A 174 -4.51 -13.76 -17.25
N GLU A 175 -4.50 -12.44 -17.49
CA GLU A 175 -3.66 -11.87 -18.55
C GLU A 175 -2.15 -12.08 -18.25
N LEU A 176 -1.74 -12.11 -16.98
CA LEU A 176 -0.36 -12.41 -16.61
C LEU A 176 -0.01 -13.89 -16.78
N GLU A 177 -0.93 -14.83 -16.56
CA GLU A 177 -0.68 -16.24 -16.88
C GLU A 177 -0.33 -16.41 -18.36
N ASP A 178 -1.06 -15.72 -19.24
CA ASP A 178 -0.79 -15.71 -20.68
C ASP A 178 0.56 -15.03 -21.00
N VAL A 179 0.90 -13.91 -20.34
CA VAL A 179 2.19 -13.22 -20.56
C VAL A 179 3.37 -14.08 -20.11
N LEU A 180 3.24 -14.75 -18.97
CA LEU A 180 4.29 -15.59 -18.38
C LEU A 180 4.33 -17.00 -18.97
N GLN A 181 3.30 -17.40 -19.73
CA GLN A 181 3.09 -18.77 -20.20
C GLN A 181 3.16 -19.77 -19.03
N ASN A 182 2.59 -19.39 -17.88
CA ASN A 182 2.62 -20.17 -16.66
C ASN A 182 1.25 -20.13 -15.96
N HIS A 183 0.64 -21.31 -15.82
CA HIS A 183 -0.68 -21.51 -15.23
C HIS A 183 -0.65 -21.89 -13.74
N GLN A 184 0.52 -21.77 -13.10
CA GLN A 184 0.63 -21.95 -11.65
C GLN A 184 0.18 -20.66 -10.95
N TYR A 185 -1.08 -20.65 -10.52
CA TYR A 185 -1.71 -19.50 -9.86
C TYR A 185 -0.83 -18.83 -8.80
N GLU A 186 -0.25 -19.61 -7.88
CA GLU A 186 0.60 -19.07 -6.81
C GLU A 186 1.85 -18.39 -7.36
N TYR A 187 2.52 -19.02 -8.33
CA TYR A 187 3.71 -18.48 -8.97
C TYR A 187 3.40 -17.17 -9.70
N THR A 188 2.37 -17.14 -10.55
CA THR A 188 1.95 -15.94 -11.28
C THR A 188 1.58 -14.81 -10.33
N ASN A 189 0.89 -15.12 -9.22
CA ASN A 189 0.59 -14.15 -8.19
C ASN A 189 1.86 -13.61 -7.49
N HIS A 190 2.84 -14.46 -7.19
CA HIS A 190 4.12 -14.02 -6.62
C HIS A 190 4.90 -13.11 -7.57
N ILE A 191 5.04 -13.49 -8.85
CA ILE A 191 5.69 -12.67 -9.87
C ILE A 191 4.97 -11.32 -10.04
N ARG A 192 3.63 -11.31 -10.06
CA ARG A 192 2.84 -10.08 -10.09
C ARG A 192 3.15 -9.18 -8.91
N LEU A 193 3.17 -9.71 -7.69
CA LEU A 193 3.46 -8.93 -6.48
C LEU A 193 4.88 -8.34 -6.53
N TYR A 194 5.85 -9.11 -7.03
CA TYR A 194 7.22 -8.63 -7.16
C TYR A 194 7.39 -7.55 -8.21
N ALA A 195 6.82 -7.75 -9.40
CA ALA A 195 6.80 -6.75 -10.46
C ALA A 195 6.07 -5.48 -10.03
N HIS A 196 4.94 -5.61 -9.33
CA HIS A 196 4.20 -4.47 -8.82
C HIS A 196 5.02 -3.70 -7.78
N GLN A 197 5.64 -4.37 -6.81
CA GLN A 197 6.47 -3.70 -5.82
C GLN A 197 7.68 -3.00 -6.45
N LEU A 198 8.36 -3.64 -7.41
CA LEU A 198 9.47 -3.02 -8.13
C LEU A 198 9.01 -1.78 -8.91
N TYR A 199 7.83 -1.84 -9.54
CA TYR A 199 7.22 -0.67 -10.18
C TYR A 199 6.94 0.47 -9.19
N LEU A 200 6.43 0.16 -7.99
CA LEU A 200 6.23 1.18 -6.96
C LEU A 200 7.56 1.81 -6.52
N CYS A 201 8.65 1.03 -6.45
CA CYS A 201 9.99 1.54 -6.17
C CYS A 201 10.44 2.55 -7.25
N ASP A 202 10.21 2.22 -8.53
CA ASP A 202 10.50 3.14 -9.65
C ASP A 202 9.70 4.45 -9.55
N LEU A 203 8.50 4.41 -8.96
CA LEU A 203 7.67 5.58 -8.67
C LEU A 203 8.06 6.34 -7.40
N GLY A 204 9.08 5.90 -6.66
CA GLY A 204 9.56 6.57 -5.45
C GLY A 204 8.98 6.03 -4.15
N ALA A 205 8.35 4.85 -4.14
CA ALA A 205 7.99 4.18 -2.90
C ALA A 205 9.24 3.90 -2.04
N ASN A 206 9.10 3.92 -0.72
CA ASN A 206 10.17 3.50 0.17
C ASN A 206 10.40 1.98 0.04
N CYS A 207 11.42 1.63 -0.72
CA CYS A 207 11.88 0.27 -0.93
C CYS A 207 13.24 -0.02 -0.30
N GLY A 208 13.73 0.89 0.55
CA GLY A 208 15.03 0.77 1.19
C GLY A 208 15.09 -0.37 2.22
N PRO A 209 16.27 -0.59 2.83
CA PRO A 209 16.48 -1.67 3.80
C PRO A 209 15.58 -1.62 5.03
N GLN A 210 15.11 -0.43 5.39
CA GLN A 210 14.21 -0.19 6.53
C GLN A 210 12.74 0.00 6.10
N SER A 211 12.39 -0.38 4.87
CA SER A 211 10.99 -0.38 4.43
C SER A 211 10.20 -1.51 5.11
N SER A 212 8.88 -1.34 5.24
CA SER A 212 8.01 -2.40 5.78
C SER A 212 8.06 -3.68 4.93
N ILE A 213 8.20 -3.56 3.60
CA ILE A 213 8.32 -4.72 2.72
C ILE A 213 9.62 -5.49 2.96
N MET A 214 10.76 -4.81 3.10
CA MET A 214 12.03 -5.47 3.40
C MET A 214 12.06 -6.04 4.81
N ALA A 215 11.40 -5.39 5.78
CA ALA A 215 11.20 -5.97 7.10
C ALA A 215 10.39 -7.28 7.00
N SER A 216 9.33 -7.34 6.21
CA SER A 216 8.56 -8.58 6.00
C SER A 216 9.35 -9.66 5.26
N LEU A 217 10.17 -9.31 4.27
CA LEU A 217 11.01 -10.28 3.56
C LEU A 217 12.13 -10.83 4.45
N CYS A 218 12.79 -9.97 5.23
CA CYS A 218 13.78 -10.37 6.23
C CYS A 218 13.19 -11.36 7.25
N TYR A 219 11.92 -11.18 7.66
CA TYR A 219 11.22 -12.14 8.52
C TYR A 219 11.22 -13.56 7.94
N LEU A 220 10.90 -13.66 6.65
CA LEU A 220 10.69 -14.92 5.94
C LEU A 220 12.01 -15.55 5.49
N ASN A 221 13.02 -14.72 5.17
CA ASN A 221 14.31 -15.17 4.69
C ASN A 221 15.42 -14.23 5.17
N THR A 222 16.33 -14.76 5.99
CA THR A 222 17.49 -14.05 6.54
C THR A 222 18.39 -13.39 5.47
N HIS A 223 18.48 -13.98 4.28
CA HIS A 223 19.26 -13.43 3.18
C HIS A 223 18.67 -12.12 2.62
N SER A 224 17.41 -11.80 2.95
CA SER A 224 16.76 -10.55 2.56
C SER A 224 17.03 -9.40 3.53
N CYS A 225 17.61 -9.69 4.71
CA CYS A 225 17.82 -8.70 5.76
C CYS A 225 18.88 -7.68 5.36
N GLY A 226 18.50 -6.40 5.34
CA GLY A 226 19.41 -5.29 5.05
C GLY A 226 19.57 -4.96 3.56
N LEU A 227 18.96 -5.74 2.66
CA LEU A 227 18.84 -5.39 1.25
C LEU A 227 17.75 -4.34 1.05
N ASP A 228 17.87 -3.51 0.02
CA ASP A 228 16.71 -2.84 -0.57
C ASP A 228 15.98 -3.78 -1.54
N TYR A 229 14.78 -3.40 -1.96
CA TYR A 229 13.93 -4.26 -2.77
C TYR A 229 14.51 -4.57 -4.16
N PRO A 230 15.07 -3.60 -4.92
CA PRO A 230 15.79 -3.91 -6.15
C PRO A 230 16.92 -4.93 -5.97
N HIS A 231 17.79 -4.78 -4.95
CA HIS A 231 18.87 -5.72 -4.68
C HIS A 231 18.33 -7.10 -4.28
N TYR A 232 17.23 -7.16 -3.51
CA TYR A 232 16.55 -8.43 -3.23
C TYR A 232 16.14 -9.16 -4.53
N VAL A 233 15.55 -8.45 -5.49
CA VAL A 233 15.16 -9.04 -6.79
C VAL A 233 16.39 -9.57 -7.54
N THR A 234 17.48 -8.81 -7.60
CA THR A 234 18.65 -9.17 -8.40
C THR A 234 19.58 -10.21 -7.74
N GLU A 235 19.65 -10.24 -6.41
CA GLU A 235 20.60 -11.09 -5.67
C GLU A 235 19.97 -12.36 -5.10
N ILE A 236 18.68 -12.33 -4.74
CA ILE A 236 18.02 -13.44 -4.06
C ILE A 236 17.16 -14.28 -5.00
N LEU A 237 16.49 -13.64 -5.97
CA LEU A 237 15.63 -14.37 -6.90
C LEU A 237 16.43 -15.02 -8.03
N THR A 238 15.94 -16.14 -8.52
CA THR A 238 16.57 -16.85 -9.65
C THR A 238 16.49 -16.05 -10.94
N ALA A 239 17.40 -16.28 -11.88
CA ALA A 239 17.39 -15.61 -13.18
C ALA A 239 16.05 -15.77 -13.94
N GLY A 240 15.38 -16.93 -13.81
CA GLY A 240 14.05 -17.15 -14.37
C GLY A 240 12.99 -16.24 -13.76
N GLN A 241 12.94 -16.15 -12.43
CA GLN A 241 12.03 -15.24 -11.74
C GLN A 241 12.31 -13.77 -12.09
N GLN A 242 13.57 -13.37 -12.22
CA GLN A 242 13.94 -12.01 -12.62
C GLN A 242 13.41 -11.68 -14.02
N ALA A 243 13.52 -12.60 -14.98
CA ALA A 243 12.98 -12.44 -16.32
C ALA A 243 11.45 -12.32 -16.31
N ASP A 244 10.77 -13.18 -15.55
CA ASP A 244 9.31 -13.16 -15.41
C ASP A 244 8.81 -11.88 -14.73
N ILE A 245 9.54 -11.39 -13.72
CA ILE A 245 9.26 -10.09 -13.09
C ILE A 245 9.34 -8.98 -14.14
N GLN A 246 10.35 -8.97 -14.99
CA GLN A 246 10.47 -7.95 -16.04
C GLN A 246 9.33 -8.01 -17.05
N LEU A 247 8.90 -9.22 -17.45
CA LEU A 247 7.74 -9.41 -18.33
C LEU A 247 6.45 -8.89 -17.67
N ALA A 248 6.20 -9.27 -16.41
CA ALA A 248 5.07 -8.78 -15.65
C ALA A 248 5.13 -7.26 -15.45
N MET A 249 6.30 -6.69 -15.20
CA MET A 249 6.48 -5.25 -15.02
C MET A 249 6.17 -4.48 -16.32
N ASN A 250 6.59 -5.00 -17.47
CA ASN A 250 6.23 -4.45 -18.77
C ASN A 250 4.72 -4.53 -19.03
N TYR A 251 4.09 -5.64 -18.64
CA TYR A 251 2.63 -5.76 -18.70
C TYR A 251 1.94 -4.72 -17.81
N LEU A 252 2.32 -4.60 -16.53
CA LEU A 252 1.74 -3.67 -15.58
C LEU A 252 1.92 -2.21 -16.02
N LYS A 253 3.07 -1.85 -16.60
CA LYS A 253 3.32 -0.53 -17.21
C LYS A 253 2.26 -0.16 -18.26
N ARG A 254 1.83 -1.10 -19.10
CA ARG A 254 0.77 -0.87 -20.10
C ARG A 254 -0.63 -0.71 -19.49
N ILE A 255 -0.84 -1.22 -18.28
CA ILE A 255 -2.11 -1.06 -17.56
C ILE A 255 -2.12 0.29 -16.83
N TYR A 256 -0.98 0.73 -16.32
CA TYR A 256 -0.83 1.94 -15.49
C TYR A 256 -0.53 3.22 -16.29
N GLN A 257 -0.22 3.12 -17.58
CA GLN A 257 0.09 4.23 -18.49
C GLN A 257 -0.80 4.13 -19.74
#